data_AF-A0A3B3TRU0-F1
#
_entry.id   AF-A0A3B3TRU0-F1
#
_cell.length_a   1.000
_cell.length_b   1.000
_cell.length_c   1.000
_cell.angle_alpha   90.00
_cell.angle_beta   90.00
_cell.angle_gamma   90.00
#
_symmetry.space_group_name_H-M   'P 1'
#
loop_
_entity.id
_entity.type
_entity.pdbx_description
1 polymer ?
#
loop_
_entity_poly.entity_id
_entity_poly.type
_entity_poly.pdbx_seq_one_letter_code
_entity_poly.pdbx_strand_id
1 'polypeptide(L)'
;KEEKYNKGKQILFIKAKILAGYPSCLQVQVKRGPSKYVVVNTFMFWEDAKNYCRSKHTDLVRVWNTSQNDEIHPLIERNHWIGLYRDLWANWSDHSLLTFTNWETGQPDNKGSTNMTSCAAVDTSTGKWWDVDCSEEHEFICQTLIPSSRRLELRFQSEADLNDPDAQQQILQQVNTVNLMLTYIFFSILRSAFVASSLQPGKRAVQLNH
;
A
#
# COMPACT_ATOMS: atom_id res chain seq x y z
N LYS A 1 58.25 -9.41 26.55
CA LYS A 1 57.63 -9.54 27.89
C LYS A 1 56.54 -8.50 28.01
N GLU A 2 55.35 -8.99 28.32
CA GLU A 2 54.26 -8.40 29.11
C GLU A 2 53.95 -6.89 29.08
N GLU A 3 52.65 -6.67 28.84
CA GLU A 3 51.75 -5.82 29.62
C GLU A 3 51.94 -4.29 29.57
N LYS A 4 50.99 -3.64 28.89
CA LYS A 4 50.55 -2.30 29.25
C LYS A 4 49.02 -2.21 29.36
N TYR A 5 48.59 -2.19 30.62
CA TYR A 5 47.88 -1.05 31.22
C TYR A 5 46.40 -0.82 30.85
N ASN A 6 45.55 -1.48 31.65
CA ASN A 6 44.42 -0.96 32.45
C ASN A 6 43.35 -0.03 31.83
N LYS A 7 42.16 -0.62 31.68
CA LYS A 7 40.89 -0.31 32.39
C LYS A 7 40.64 1.16 32.74
N GLY A 8 39.71 1.77 32.01
CA GLY A 8 39.08 3.04 32.42
C GLY A 8 38.26 3.76 31.35
N LYS A 9 38.48 3.47 30.05
CA LYS A 9 37.81 4.19 28.95
C LYS A 9 36.69 3.44 28.23
N GLN A 10 36.48 2.13 28.47
CA GLN A 10 35.53 1.33 27.68
C GLN A 10 34.05 1.49 28.08
N ILE A 11 33.73 1.87 29.32
CA ILE A 11 32.33 2.00 29.77
C ILE A 11 31.66 3.24 29.14
N LEU A 12 32.42 4.29 28.83
CA LEU A 12 31.89 5.52 28.24
C LEU A 12 31.45 5.35 26.78
N PHE A 13 32.05 4.41 26.04
CA PHE A 13 31.66 4.09 24.66
C PHE A 13 30.39 3.23 24.57
N ILE A 14 30.10 2.41 25.58
CA ILE A 14 28.92 1.53 25.59
C ILE A 14 27.63 2.34 25.84
N LYS A 15 27.67 3.38 26.67
CA LYS A 15 26.49 4.24 26.89
C LYS A 15 26.19 5.19 25.72
N ALA A 16 27.19 5.58 24.93
CA ALA A 16 27.00 6.46 23.77
C ALA A 16 26.44 5.73 22.53
N LYS A 17 26.64 4.41 22.41
CA LYS A 17 26.16 3.64 21.26
C LYS A 17 24.68 3.26 21.32
N ILE A 18 24.05 3.38 22.50
CA ILE A 18 22.62 3.09 22.72
C ILE A 18 21.73 4.32 22.40
N LEU A 19 22.30 5.51 22.16
CA LEU A 19 21.54 6.75 21.93
C LEU A 19 21.69 7.37 20.53
N ALA A 20 22.15 6.60 19.56
CA ALA A 20 21.93 6.89 18.13
C ALA A 20 21.20 5.66 17.55
N GLY A 21 19.91 5.51 17.80
CA GLY A 21 18.91 6.36 17.17
C GLY A 21 18.44 5.64 15.90
N TYR A 22 17.48 4.73 16.09
CA TYR A 22 16.72 3.98 15.08
C TYR A 22 17.55 3.13 14.09
N PRO A 23 17.26 1.83 13.94
CA PRO A 23 17.39 1.28 12.60
C PRO A 23 16.40 2.06 11.76
N SER A 24 16.91 3.03 11.00
CA SER A 24 16.24 3.45 9.77
C SER A 24 15.76 2.16 9.12
N CYS A 25 14.44 2.02 8.97
CA CYS A 25 13.89 0.94 8.19
C CYS A 25 14.71 0.92 6.90
N LEU A 26 15.46 -0.17 6.67
CA LEU A 26 16.13 -0.38 5.41
C LEU A 26 14.99 -0.34 4.39
N GLN A 27 14.86 0.79 3.69
CA GLN A 27 13.90 0.96 2.63
C GLN A 27 14.40 0.04 1.51
N VAL A 28 14.02 -1.23 1.59
CA VAL A 28 14.16 -2.16 0.47
C VAL A 28 13.36 -1.51 -0.64
N GLN A 29 14.06 -0.89 -1.60
CA GLN A 29 13.48 -0.42 -2.84
C GLN A 29 13.07 -1.65 -3.62
N VAL A 30 11.95 -2.28 -3.22
CA VAL A 30 11.26 -3.26 -4.05
C VAL A 30 10.87 -2.48 -5.29
N LYS A 31 11.50 -2.75 -6.44
CA LYS A 31 11.01 -2.26 -7.74
C LYS A 31 9.59 -2.80 -7.91
N ARG A 32 8.59 -2.02 -7.49
CA ARG A 32 7.16 -2.34 -7.61
C ARG A 32 6.71 -2.02 -9.03
N GLY A 33 7.31 -2.69 -10.02
CA GLY A 33 6.73 -2.75 -11.36
C GLY A 33 5.61 -3.78 -11.37
N PRO A 34 4.46 -3.51 -12.02
CA PRO A 34 3.52 -4.57 -12.35
C PRO A 34 4.26 -5.58 -13.22
N SER A 35 3.98 -6.86 -13.01
CA SER A 35 4.76 -7.91 -13.68
C SER A 35 4.15 -8.29 -15.03
N LYS A 36 3.00 -7.72 -15.37
CA LYS A 36 2.34 -7.82 -16.68
C LYS A 36 1.30 -6.71 -16.85
N TYR A 37 1.20 -6.19 -18.08
CA TYR A 37 0.10 -5.32 -18.53
C TYR A 37 -0.91 -6.15 -19.33
N VAL A 38 -2.20 -5.95 -19.08
CA VAL A 38 -3.30 -6.65 -19.77
C VAL A 38 -4.18 -5.59 -20.41
N VAL A 39 -4.26 -5.63 -21.74
CA VAL A 39 -5.08 -4.73 -22.55
C VAL A 39 -6.46 -5.36 -22.74
N VAL A 40 -7.52 -4.60 -22.45
CA VAL A 40 -8.91 -5.07 -22.53
C VAL A 40 -9.65 -4.19 -23.53
N ASN A 41 -9.96 -4.74 -24.71
CA ASN A 41 -10.59 -4.01 -25.81
C ASN A 41 -12.13 -3.98 -25.66
N THR A 42 -12.64 -3.46 -24.54
CA THR A 42 -14.08 -3.35 -24.26
C THR A 42 -14.37 -1.98 -23.67
N PHE A 43 -15.38 -1.29 -24.19
CA PHE A 43 -15.81 0.02 -23.69
C PHE A 43 -16.53 -0.12 -22.34
N MET A 44 -16.06 0.59 -21.31
CA MET A 44 -16.69 0.67 -19.99
C MET A 44 -16.47 2.05 -19.38
N PHE A 45 -17.37 2.47 -18.49
CA PHE A 45 -17.13 3.63 -17.62
C PHE A 45 -15.92 3.37 -16.70
N TRP A 46 -15.22 4.43 -16.29
CA TRP A 46 -14.00 4.30 -15.48
C TRP A 46 -14.19 3.47 -14.20
N GLU A 47 -15.31 3.68 -13.49
CA GLU A 47 -15.64 2.93 -12.27
C GLU A 47 -15.89 1.44 -12.57
N ASP A 48 -16.56 1.12 -13.68
CA ASP A 48 -16.81 -0.25 -14.12
C ASP A 48 -15.54 -0.94 -14.60
N ALA A 49 -14.68 -0.22 -15.31
CA ALA A 49 -13.35 -0.68 -15.71
C ALA A 49 -12.47 -1.02 -14.50
N LYS A 50 -12.49 -0.16 -13.47
CA LYS A 50 -11.82 -0.42 -12.18
C LYS A 50 -12.36 -1.68 -11.52
N ASN A 51 -13.68 -1.81 -11.43
CA ASN A 51 -14.32 -2.97 -10.82
C ASN A 51 -14.04 -4.25 -11.60
N TYR A 52 -14.06 -4.19 -12.93
CA TYR A 52 -13.67 -5.29 -13.80
C TYR A 52 -12.23 -5.73 -13.51
N CYS A 53 -11.28 -4.80 -13.50
CA CYS A 53 -9.87 -5.13 -13.26
C CYS A 53 -9.60 -5.59 -11.84
N ARG A 54 -10.34 -5.14 -10.82
CA ARG A 54 -10.28 -5.72 -9.46
C ARG A 54 -10.91 -7.11 -9.36
N SER A 55 -11.88 -7.42 -10.23
CA SER A 55 -12.53 -8.74 -10.25
C SER A 55 -11.75 -9.82 -11.01
N LYS A 56 -10.98 -9.43 -12.05
CA LYS A 56 -10.24 -10.35 -12.93
C LYS A 56 -8.72 -10.27 -12.77
N HIS A 57 -8.21 -9.15 -12.27
CA HIS A 57 -6.78 -8.80 -12.19
C HIS A 57 -6.49 -8.13 -10.83
N THR A 58 -5.55 -7.17 -10.80
CA THR A 58 -5.26 -6.37 -9.59
C THR A 58 -6.06 -5.07 -9.56
N ASP A 59 -5.82 -4.15 -10.51
CA ASP A 59 -6.50 -2.85 -10.60
C ASP A 59 -6.25 -2.22 -12.00
N LEU A 60 -6.80 -1.03 -12.25
CA LEU A 60 -6.40 -0.19 -13.39
C LEU A 60 -4.91 0.21 -13.30
N VAL A 61 -4.26 0.47 -14.45
CA VAL A 61 -2.79 0.60 -14.51
C VAL A 61 -2.26 1.84 -13.79
N ARG A 62 -1.21 1.71 -12.98
CA ARG A 62 -0.45 2.86 -12.45
C ARG A 62 0.87 2.95 -13.20
N VAL A 63 1.16 4.13 -13.72
CA VAL A 63 2.41 4.44 -14.42
C VAL A 63 3.25 5.33 -13.51
N TRP A 64 4.39 4.84 -13.01
CA TRP A 64 5.23 5.57 -12.04
C TRP A 64 6.58 6.03 -12.57
N ASN A 65 6.93 5.70 -13.82
CA ASN A 65 8.14 6.20 -14.49
C ASN A 65 8.04 6.05 -16.02
N THR A 66 8.97 6.69 -16.74
CA THR A 66 9.04 6.68 -18.21
C THR A 66 9.24 5.28 -18.78
N SER A 67 10.08 4.44 -18.15
CA SER A 67 10.33 3.07 -18.64
C SER A 67 9.04 2.25 -18.74
N GLN A 68 8.12 2.40 -17.79
CA GLN A 68 6.83 1.72 -17.84
C GLN A 68 5.90 2.28 -18.90
N ASN A 69 5.93 3.61 -19.08
CA ASN A 69 5.16 4.24 -20.12
C ASN A 69 5.61 3.73 -21.50
N ASP A 70 6.92 3.61 -21.71
CA ASP A 70 7.52 3.08 -22.93
C ASP A 70 7.21 1.59 -23.15
N GLU A 71 7.06 0.81 -22.07
CA GLU A 71 6.62 -0.60 -22.14
C GLU A 71 5.12 -0.75 -22.49
N ILE A 72 4.27 0.17 -22.03
CA ILE A 72 2.82 0.15 -22.26
C ILE A 72 2.46 0.67 -23.65
N HIS A 73 3.15 1.73 -24.11
CA HIS A 73 2.86 2.43 -25.36
C HIS A 73 2.68 1.50 -26.59
N PRO A 74 3.54 0.50 -26.85
CA PRO A 74 3.36 -0.37 -28.01
C PRO A 74 2.21 -1.38 -27.88
N LEU A 75 1.57 -1.50 -26.70
CA LEU A 75 0.48 -2.45 -26.45
C LEU A 75 -0.91 -1.87 -26.75
N ILE A 76 -1.01 -0.54 -26.89
CA ILE A 76 -2.28 0.16 -27.05
C ILE A 76 -2.45 0.68 -28.48
N GLU A 77 -3.64 0.48 -29.05
CA GLU A 77 -3.99 0.94 -30.41
C GLU A 77 -4.88 2.20 -30.39
N ARG A 78 -5.42 2.57 -29.23
CA ARG A 78 -6.49 3.56 -29.02
C ARG A 78 -6.44 4.16 -27.60
N ASN A 79 -7.34 5.08 -27.27
CA ASN A 79 -7.38 5.76 -25.96
C ASN A 79 -7.84 4.81 -24.86
N HIS A 80 -7.04 4.67 -23.79
CA HIS A 80 -7.30 3.74 -22.71
C HIS A 80 -7.22 4.41 -21.28
N TRP A 81 -8.24 4.33 -20.40
CA TRP A 81 -8.25 4.65 -18.96
C TRP A 81 -7.06 4.04 -18.24
N ILE A 82 -6.56 4.76 -17.26
CA ILE A 82 -5.55 4.26 -16.34
C ILE A 82 -6.07 4.43 -14.92
N GLY A 83 -5.32 3.91 -13.96
CA GLY A 83 -5.59 4.01 -12.53
C GLY A 83 -5.27 5.40 -11.98
N LEU A 84 -5.66 6.48 -12.67
CA LEU A 84 -5.59 7.86 -12.20
C LEU A 84 -7.03 8.34 -11.96
N TYR A 85 -7.33 8.84 -10.77
CA TYR A 85 -8.64 9.38 -10.41
C TYR A 85 -8.49 10.61 -9.51
N ARG A 86 -9.45 11.53 -9.59
CA ARG A 86 -9.33 12.86 -8.97
C ARG A 86 -9.83 12.92 -7.53
N ASP A 87 -8.93 13.37 -6.66
CA ASP A 87 -9.18 14.35 -5.59
C ASP A 87 -8.01 15.35 -5.64
N LEU A 88 -8.24 16.58 -6.13
CA LEU A 88 -7.23 17.65 -6.34
C LEU A 88 -6.07 17.38 -7.34
N TRP A 89 -6.18 16.39 -8.24
CA TRP A 89 -5.01 15.87 -8.99
C TRP A 89 -3.82 15.55 -8.07
N ALA A 90 -4.08 15.26 -6.79
CA ALA A 90 -3.03 14.97 -5.83
C ALA A 90 -2.69 13.48 -5.80
N ASN A 91 -3.61 12.64 -6.25
CA ASN A 91 -3.57 11.20 -6.07
C ASN A 91 -3.89 10.44 -7.37
N TRP A 92 -3.33 9.23 -7.50
CA TRP A 92 -3.77 8.18 -8.41
C TRP A 92 -5.01 7.47 -7.83
N SER A 93 -5.68 6.64 -8.63
CA SER A 93 -6.93 5.96 -8.25
C SER A 93 -6.82 4.93 -7.15
N ASP A 94 -5.60 4.54 -6.84
CA ASP A 94 -5.24 3.67 -5.72
C ASP A 94 -4.74 4.47 -4.51
N HIS A 95 -5.02 5.77 -4.49
CA HIS A 95 -4.70 6.72 -3.44
C HIS A 95 -3.20 6.96 -3.23
N SER A 96 -2.34 6.51 -4.16
CA SER A 96 -0.94 6.91 -4.13
C SER A 96 -0.75 8.35 -4.60
N LEU A 97 0.28 9.03 -4.10
CA LEU A 97 0.53 10.43 -4.44
C LEU A 97 0.96 10.58 -5.91
N LEU A 98 0.48 11.65 -6.55
CA LEU A 98 0.90 12.07 -7.88
C LEU A 98 2.31 12.66 -7.79
N THR A 99 3.30 11.94 -8.32
CA THR A 99 4.70 12.38 -8.36
C THR A 99 5.17 12.84 -9.74
N PHE A 100 4.35 12.63 -10.77
CA PHE A 100 4.69 12.90 -12.17
C PHE A 100 3.44 13.31 -12.95
N THR A 101 3.60 14.26 -13.88
CA THR A 101 2.55 14.70 -14.80
C THR A 101 3.07 14.77 -16.22
N ASN A 102 2.23 14.39 -17.19
CA ASN A 102 2.51 14.55 -18.62
C ASN A 102 1.37 15.29 -19.33
N TRP A 103 0.86 16.35 -18.72
CA TRP A 103 -0.24 17.14 -19.29
C TRP A 103 0.15 17.76 -20.63
N GLU A 104 -0.81 17.81 -21.56
CA GLU A 104 -0.69 18.59 -22.77
C GLU A 104 -0.57 20.08 -22.44
N THR A 105 0.06 20.85 -23.31
CA THR A 105 0.21 22.28 -23.09
C THR A 105 -1.16 22.95 -22.96
N GLY A 106 -1.40 23.57 -21.80
CA GLY A 106 -2.67 24.20 -21.48
C GLY A 106 -3.64 23.31 -20.72
N GLN A 107 -3.29 22.06 -20.44
CA GLN A 107 -4.06 21.13 -19.61
C GLN A 107 -3.44 20.99 -18.20
N PRO A 108 -4.22 20.58 -17.18
CA PRO A 108 -5.68 20.45 -17.20
C PRO A 108 -6.36 21.83 -17.24
N ASP A 109 -7.38 22.01 -18.08
CA ASP A 109 -8.14 23.26 -18.22
C ASP A 109 -9.56 23.20 -17.66
N ASN A 110 -10.04 22.01 -17.25
CA ASN A 110 -11.37 21.77 -16.69
C ASN A 110 -12.51 22.24 -17.59
N LYS A 111 -12.29 22.37 -18.90
CA LYS A 111 -13.36 22.76 -19.82
C LYS A 111 -14.29 21.56 -20.07
N GLY A 112 -15.58 21.75 -19.82
CA GLY A 112 -16.61 20.72 -20.03
C GLY A 112 -16.95 19.90 -18.80
N SER A 113 -16.30 20.11 -17.65
CA SER A 113 -16.68 19.44 -16.40
C SER A 113 -18.04 19.94 -15.91
N THR A 114 -19.08 19.14 -16.11
CA THR A 114 -20.46 19.50 -15.71
C THR A 114 -20.69 19.40 -14.20
N ASN A 115 -19.89 18.58 -13.50
CA ASN A 115 -20.09 18.22 -12.09
C ASN A 115 -18.86 18.41 -11.20
N MET A 116 -17.90 19.27 -11.62
CA MET A 116 -16.61 19.47 -10.92
C MET A 116 -15.77 18.18 -10.79
N THR A 117 -16.07 17.14 -11.56
CA THR A 117 -15.30 15.89 -11.65
C THR A 117 -14.69 15.79 -13.04
N SER A 118 -13.37 15.91 -13.13
CA SER A 118 -12.60 15.64 -14.34
C SER A 118 -11.74 14.39 -14.12
N CYS A 119 -11.63 13.56 -15.15
CA CYS A 119 -10.79 12.38 -15.24
C CYS A 119 -9.65 12.65 -16.23
N ALA A 120 -8.58 11.86 -16.21
CA ALA A 120 -7.47 12.04 -17.14
C ALA A 120 -7.53 10.99 -18.25
N ALA A 121 -7.35 11.42 -19.49
CA ALA A 121 -7.19 10.54 -20.64
C ALA A 121 -5.84 10.82 -21.33
N VAL A 122 -5.27 9.79 -21.95
CA VAL A 122 -4.06 9.92 -22.78
C VAL A 122 -4.46 10.14 -24.24
N ASP A 123 -3.88 11.14 -24.88
CA ASP A 123 -3.98 11.33 -26.32
C ASP A 123 -3.03 10.36 -27.02
N THR A 124 -3.58 9.43 -27.81
CA THR A 124 -2.80 8.44 -28.58
C THR A 124 -1.77 9.04 -29.54
N SER A 125 -1.99 10.25 -30.05
CA SER A 125 -1.10 10.88 -31.02
C SER A 125 0.12 11.55 -30.37
N THR A 126 -0.04 12.11 -29.17
CA THR A 126 1.03 12.84 -28.47
C THR A 126 1.58 12.11 -27.25
N GLY A 127 0.85 11.11 -26.73
CA GLY A 127 1.13 10.44 -25.45
C GLY A 127 0.93 11.33 -24.22
N LYS A 128 0.44 12.56 -24.41
CA LYS A 128 0.19 13.52 -23.32
C LYS A 128 -1.23 13.38 -22.79
N TRP A 129 -1.44 13.95 -21.61
CA TRP A 129 -2.67 13.82 -20.87
C TRP A 129 -3.53 15.05 -21.04
N TRP A 130 -4.83 14.88 -21.07
CA TRP A 130 -5.81 15.95 -21.03
C TRP A 130 -6.93 15.57 -20.07
N ASP A 131 -7.61 16.57 -19.51
CA ASP A 131 -8.71 16.32 -18.60
C ASP A 131 -10.05 16.28 -19.34
N VAL A 132 -10.87 15.28 -18.99
CA VAL A 132 -12.13 14.94 -19.66
C VAL A 132 -13.25 14.74 -18.63
N ASP A 133 -14.51 14.99 -19.02
CA ASP A 133 -15.65 14.68 -18.15
C ASP A 133 -15.67 13.17 -17.86
N CYS A 134 -15.68 12.80 -16.58
CA CYS A 134 -15.70 11.41 -16.14
C CYS A 134 -16.95 10.64 -16.59
N SER A 135 -18.00 11.34 -17.06
CA SER A 135 -19.21 10.72 -17.61
C SER A 135 -19.09 10.28 -19.08
N GLU A 136 -17.99 10.63 -19.76
CA GLU A 136 -17.70 10.14 -21.11
C GLU A 136 -17.18 8.70 -21.12
N GLU A 137 -17.40 7.98 -22.23
CA GLU A 137 -16.90 6.62 -22.46
C GLU A 137 -15.57 6.63 -23.21
N HIS A 138 -14.53 6.00 -22.66
CA HIS A 138 -13.22 5.77 -23.28
C HIS A 138 -12.76 4.30 -23.05
N GLU A 139 -11.83 3.73 -23.84
CA GLU A 139 -11.31 2.35 -23.60
C GLU A 139 -10.36 2.33 -22.39
N PHE A 140 -9.64 1.23 -22.00
CA PHE A 140 -8.75 1.22 -20.82
C PHE A 140 -7.60 0.21 -20.61
N ILE A 141 -6.55 0.67 -19.91
CA ILE A 141 -5.30 0.00 -19.52
C ILE A 141 -5.35 -0.41 -18.04
N CYS A 142 -5.10 -1.70 -17.77
CA CYS A 142 -5.01 -2.24 -16.41
C CYS A 142 -3.59 -2.68 -16.01
N GLN A 143 -3.28 -2.62 -14.70
CA GLN A 143 -2.05 -3.20 -14.14
C GLN A 143 -2.36 -4.50 -13.41
N THR A 144 -1.45 -5.46 -13.53
CA THR A 144 -1.39 -6.59 -12.61
C THR A 144 -0.13 -6.52 -11.77
N LEU A 145 -0.28 -6.36 -10.46
CA LEU A 145 0.80 -6.59 -9.53
C LEU A 145 0.88 -8.11 -9.34
N ILE A 146 1.80 -8.79 -10.02
CA ILE A 146 2.12 -10.15 -9.58
C ILE A 146 2.88 -9.95 -8.27
N PRO A 147 2.37 -10.45 -7.13
CA PRO A 147 3.18 -10.49 -5.92
C PRO A 147 4.39 -11.35 -6.27
N SER A 148 5.55 -10.71 -6.47
CA SER A 148 6.79 -11.44 -6.57
C SER A 148 7.00 -12.06 -5.19
N SER A 149 6.55 -13.31 -5.01
CA SER A 149 7.00 -14.16 -3.92
C SER A 149 8.47 -14.44 -4.17
N ARG A 150 9.32 -13.46 -3.88
CA ARG A 150 10.73 -13.70 -3.66
C ARG A 150 10.81 -14.16 -2.20
N ARG A 151 11.27 -15.38 -2.00
CA ARG A 151 11.70 -15.85 -0.68
C ARG A 151 12.80 -14.89 -0.25
N LEU A 152 12.47 -13.92 0.61
CA LEU A 152 13.46 -13.03 1.19
C LEU A 152 14.25 -13.89 2.18
N GLU A 153 15.39 -14.42 1.76
CA GLU A 153 16.28 -15.13 2.66
C GLU A 153 17.01 -14.08 3.52
N LEU A 154 16.32 -13.65 4.57
CA LEU A 154 16.89 -12.77 5.59
C LEU A 154 17.91 -13.58 6.39
N ARG A 155 19.20 -13.40 6.10
CA ARG A 155 20.28 -13.93 6.93
C ARG A 155 20.53 -12.96 8.08
N PHE A 156 19.94 -13.27 9.22
CA PHE A 156 20.28 -12.61 10.48
C PHE A 156 21.59 -13.23 10.99
N GLN A 157 22.67 -12.46 11.00
CA GLN A 157 23.85 -12.82 11.78
C GLN A 157 23.58 -12.39 13.22
N SER A 158 22.99 -13.27 14.02
CA SER A 158 23.03 -13.15 15.47
C SER A 158 24.38 -13.68 15.96
N GLU A 159 24.94 -13.05 16.99
CA GLU A 159 26.05 -13.62 17.76
C GLU A 159 25.61 -14.89 18.54
N ALA A 160 24.29 -15.12 18.63
CA ALA A 160 23.70 -16.32 19.17
C ALA A 160 23.64 -17.45 18.11
N ASP A 161 24.10 -18.64 18.48
CA ASP A 161 23.94 -19.86 17.68
C ASP A 161 22.47 -20.33 17.76
N LEU A 162 21.76 -20.33 16.64
CA LEU A 162 20.36 -20.75 16.55
C LEU A 162 20.18 -22.28 16.69
N ASN A 163 21.28 -23.03 16.71
CA ASN A 163 21.29 -24.46 17.01
C ASN A 163 21.60 -24.74 18.49
N ASP A 164 21.89 -23.71 19.30
CA ASP A 164 22.01 -23.82 20.74
C ASP A 164 20.64 -24.17 21.35
N PRO A 165 20.51 -25.30 22.07
CA PRO A 165 19.28 -25.68 22.77
C PRO A 165 18.75 -24.56 23.68
N ASP A 166 19.62 -23.77 24.30
CA ASP A 166 19.23 -22.69 25.21
C ASP A 166 18.62 -21.51 24.43
N ALA A 167 19.19 -21.18 23.26
CA ALA A 167 18.63 -20.16 22.37
C ALA A 167 17.27 -20.60 21.80
N GLN A 168 17.13 -21.87 21.41
CA GLN A 168 15.86 -22.43 20.94
C GLN A 168 14.79 -22.40 22.04
N GLN A 169 15.15 -22.75 23.28
CA GLN A 169 14.23 -22.69 24.42
C GLN A 169 13.81 -21.25 24.74
N GLN A 170 14.74 -20.29 24.72
CA GLN A 170 14.43 -18.88 24.94
C GLN A 170 13.48 -18.32 23.87
N ILE A 171 13.71 -18.66 22.59
CA ILE A 171 12.82 -18.26 21.50
C ILE A 171 11.42 -18.87 21.69
N LEU A 172 11.33 -20.16 22.03
CA LEU A 172 10.06 -20.84 22.25
C LEU A 172 9.28 -20.22 23.42
N GLN A 173 9.97 -19.85 24.50
CA GLN A 173 9.36 -19.14 25.63
C GLN A 173 8.82 -17.77 25.23
N GLN A 174 9.55 -17.00 24.42
CA GLN A 174 9.09 -15.69 23.95
C GLN A 174 7.85 -15.83 23.06
N VAL A 175 7.85 -16.78 22.11
CA VAL A 175 6.70 -17.06 21.24
C VAL A 175 5.47 -17.47 22.06
N ASN A 176 5.65 -18.36 23.03
CA ASN A 176 4.57 -18.79 23.91
C ASN A 176 4.04 -17.63 24.77
N THR A 177 4.93 -16.75 25.25
CA THR A 177 4.54 -15.57 26.02
C THR A 177 3.68 -14.63 25.18
N VAL A 178 4.06 -14.35 23.93
CA VAL A 178 3.28 -13.52 23.01
C VAL A 178 1.91 -14.15 22.74
N ASN A 179 1.85 -15.46 22.54
CA ASN A 179 0.59 -16.18 22.31
C ASN A 179 -0.34 -16.13 23.54
N LEU A 180 0.21 -16.27 24.75
CA LEU A 180 -0.53 -16.11 26.00
C LEU A 180 -1.06 -14.67 26.19
N MET A 181 -0.29 -13.66 25.80
CA MET A 181 -0.74 -12.28 25.84
C MET A 181 -1.88 -12.02 24.85
N LEU A 182 -1.80 -12.55 23.63
CA LEU A 182 -2.84 -12.41 22.62
C LEU A 182 -4.14 -13.11 23.03
N THR A 183 -4.05 -14.32 23.58
CA THR A 183 -5.22 -15.05 24.11
C THR A 183 -5.85 -14.31 25.28
N TYR A 184 -5.06 -13.79 26.23
CA TYR A 184 -5.56 -12.99 27.35
C TYR A 184 -6.30 -11.73 26.88
N ILE A 185 -5.73 -11.00 25.92
CA ILE A 185 -6.36 -9.81 25.32
C ILE A 185 -7.69 -10.19 24.68
N PHE A 186 -7.72 -11.27 23.88
CA PHE A 186 -8.96 -11.76 23.25
C PHE A 186 -10.05 -12.10 24.28
N PHE A 187 -9.72 -12.83 25.35
CA PHE A 187 -10.68 -13.13 26.42
C PHE A 187 -11.13 -11.89 27.20
N SER A 188 -10.25 -10.91 27.42
CA SER A 188 -10.61 -9.64 28.09
C SER A 188 -11.60 -8.81 27.27
N ILE A 189 -11.44 -8.79 25.94
CA ILE A 189 -12.34 -8.11 25.01
C ILE A 189 -13.69 -8.82 24.98
N LEU A 190 -13.72 -10.16 24.89
CA LEU A 190 -14.95 -10.95 24.95
C LEU A 190 -15.70 -10.75 26.27
N ARG A 191 -14.99 -10.73 27.40
CA ARG A 191 -15.60 -10.50 28.72
C ARG A 191 -16.20 -9.11 28.83
N SER A 192 -15.52 -8.09 28.31
CA SER A 192 -16.02 -6.72 28.25
C SER A 192 -17.26 -6.59 27.37
N ALA A 193 -17.28 -7.26 26.22
CA ALA A 193 -18.44 -7.31 25.32
C ALA A 193 -19.65 -8.02 25.97
N PHE A 194 -19.42 -9.11 26.72
CA PHE A 194 -20.47 -9.82 27.44
C PHE A 194 -21.08 -8.97 28.59
N VAL A 195 -20.24 -8.25 29.34
CA VAL A 195 -20.69 -7.33 30.39
C VAL A 195 -21.47 -6.14 29.81
N ALA A 196 -21.06 -5.61 28.65
CA ALA A 196 -21.82 -4.56 27.96
C ALA A 196 -23.20 -5.04 27.48
N SER A 197 -23.33 -6.32 27.15
CA SER A 197 -24.57 -6.95 26.69
C SER A 197 -25.58 -7.20 27.83
N SER A 198 -25.10 -7.36 29.08
CA SER A 198 -25.94 -7.65 30.25
C SER A 198 -26.45 -6.38 30.97
N LEU A 199 -26.02 -5.19 30.56
CA LEU A 199 -26.34 -3.89 31.17
C LEU A 199 -27.46 -3.09 30.46
N GLN A 200 -28.33 -3.72 29.66
CA GLN A 200 -29.55 -3.08 29.16
C GLN A 200 -30.80 -3.44 30.00
N PRO A 201 -31.13 -2.69 31.07
CA PRO A 201 -32.42 -2.79 31.73
C PRO A 201 -33.49 -1.95 31.00
N GLY A 202 -34.57 -2.61 30.56
CA GLY A 202 -35.90 -2.01 30.45
C GLY A 202 -36.25 -1.26 29.15
N LYS A 203 -36.70 -1.98 28.12
CA LYS A 203 -37.62 -1.41 27.14
C LYS A 203 -39.02 -1.31 27.78
N ARG A 204 -39.35 -0.14 28.35
CA ARG A 204 -40.74 0.19 28.74
C ARG A 204 -41.56 0.55 27.51
N ALA A 205 -42.82 0.14 27.57
CA ALA A 205 -43.85 0.25 26.56
C ALA A 205 -44.05 1.68 26.03
N VAL A 206 -44.30 1.76 24.72
CA VAL A 206 -44.89 2.92 24.06
C VAL A 206 -46.34 3.04 24.54
N GLN A 207 -46.67 4.10 25.28
CA GLN A 207 -48.06 4.54 25.38
C GLN A 207 -48.37 5.46 24.20
N LEU A 208 -49.37 5.03 23.43
CA LEU A 208 -50.09 5.82 22.44
C LEU A 208 -51.14 6.71 23.14
N ASN A 209 -51.46 7.82 22.47
CA ASN A 209 -52.53 8.81 22.70
C ASN A 209 -52.10 10.01 23.56
N HIS A 210 -52.37 11.27 23.18
CA HIS A 210 -53.58 11.79 22.51
C HIS A 210 -53.27 13.05 21.68
#